data_AF-A0A4Y7JU46-F1
#
_entry.id   AF-A0A4Y7JU46-F1
#
_cell.length_a   1.000
_cell.length_b   1.000
_cell.length_c   1.000
_cell.angle_alpha   90.00
_cell.angle_beta   90.00
_cell.angle_gamma   90.00
#
_symmetry.space_group_name_H-M   'P 1'
#
loop_
_entity.id
_entity.type
_entity.pdbx_description
1 polymer ?
#
loop_
_entity_poly.entity_id
_entity_poly.type
_entity_poly.pdbx_seq_one_letter_code
_entity_poly.pdbx_strand_id
1 'polypeptide(L)'
;MGNAIRYLAHEAIHHHHAHGSTTSTAGVSALAHDLNQFELTSEVPEGLSQLVVSSKKAQANWYTKLLQTWQEAIPAPETPEQVSALVIQTLKHHKKDDVEGFLKFYGLPLQDNPQVESPDPVVINPTSVPEGVKFELHTLPVDAKAIPDGDTITVYVSASDPREAPSVPKAVQVAASQRAKARASKDYPKADALHKTIIEAGYRVLTGSNDEDILAKKYRVRLSGIDCPESKMPYGQEAKQELVKLVQGKCLIIHVYTEDRYGRLVGDIHCNGKFVQEVMLKKGCAWHYAAYDKRPELIKWENAARAKQVGLWASPNPQKPWEWRKNKRDGNR
;
A
#
# COMPACT_ATOMS: atom_id res chain seq x y z
N MET A 1 -12.12 13.09 17.59
CA MET A 1 -12.63 13.02 16.21
C MET A 1 -13.60 11.84 16.11
N GLY A 2 -14.83 11.99 16.63
CA GLY A 2 -15.82 10.89 16.73
C GLY A 2 -17.19 11.23 16.17
N ASN A 3 -17.28 12.20 15.25
CA ASN A 3 -18.59 12.72 14.81
C ASN A 3 -19.28 11.79 13.81
N ALA A 4 -18.57 11.11 12.90
CA ALA A 4 -19.22 10.29 11.85
C ALA A 4 -19.97 9.07 12.41
N ILE A 5 -19.39 8.36 13.39
CA ILE A 5 -20.02 7.18 14.04
C ILE A 5 -21.26 7.61 14.84
N ARG A 6 -21.22 8.78 15.47
CA ARG A 6 -22.35 9.32 16.24
C ARG A 6 -23.54 9.73 15.37
N TYR A 7 -23.29 10.24 14.16
CA TYR A 7 -24.36 10.66 13.25
C TYR A 7 -25.19 9.46 12.74
N LEU A 8 -24.55 8.36 12.35
CA LEU A 8 -25.25 7.15 11.87
C LEU A 8 -26.01 6.42 12.99
N ALA A 9 -25.47 6.41 14.20
CA ALA A 9 -26.15 5.82 15.36
C ALA A 9 -27.41 6.60 15.79
N HIS A 10 -27.46 7.90 15.51
CA HIS A 10 -28.58 8.77 15.92
C HIS A 10 -29.78 8.69 14.97
N GLU A 11 -29.58 8.34 13.68
CA GLU A 11 -30.68 8.12 12.74
C GLU A 11 -31.53 6.88 13.07
N ALA A 12 -30.96 5.90 13.79
CA ALA A 12 -31.68 4.69 14.19
C ALA A 12 -32.78 4.92 15.24
N ILE A 13 -32.80 6.08 15.93
CA ILE A 13 -33.73 6.35 17.04
C ILE A 13 -35.00 7.08 16.57
N HIS A 14 -35.06 7.60 15.33
CA HIS A 14 -36.15 8.52 14.92
C HIS A 14 -37.10 8.08 13.79
N HIS A 15 -37.03 6.86 13.26
CA HIS A 15 -37.97 6.42 12.21
C HIS A 15 -38.75 5.16 12.59
N HIS A 16 -39.80 5.34 13.40
CA HIS A 16 -40.99 4.49 13.31
C HIS A 16 -42.00 5.12 12.35
N HIS A 17 -42.39 4.34 11.33
CA HIS A 17 -43.39 4.60 10.27
C HIS A 17 -42.94 5.40 9.04
N ALA A 18 -42.59 4.68 7.96
CA ALA A 18 -43.25 4.74 6.66
C ALA A 18 -42.56 3.77 5.66
N HIS A 19 -43.36 3.18 4.77
CA HIS A 19 -43.02 2.04 3.92
C HIS A 19 -41.98 2.33 2.81
N GLY A 20 -41.10 1.35 2.58
CA GLY A 20 -40.60 1.02 1.24
C GLY A 20 -39.17 1.41 0.85
N SER A 21 -38.14 1.10 1.66
CA SER A 21 -36.73 0.88 1.19
C SER A 21 -35.76 0.47 2.34
N THR A 22 -36.21 -0.30 3.34
CA THR A 22 -35.55 -0.29 4.67
C THR A 22 -34.64 -1.47 4.99
N THR A 23 -34.53 -2.50 4.14
CA THR A 23 -33.70 -3.68 4.47
C THR A 23 -32.23 -3.53 4.09
N SER A 24 -31.90 -2.73 3.08
CA SER A 24 -30.52 -2.59 2.59
C SER A 24 -29.63 -1.88 3.62
N THR A 25 -30.04 -0.73 4.15
CA THR A 25 -29.25 0.06 5.10
C THR A 25 -29.24 -0.45 6.55
N ALA A 26 -30.12 -1.39 6.90
CA ALA A 26 -30.25 -1.90 8.27
C ALA A 26 -28.97 -2.60 8.78
N GLY A 27 -28.28 -3.36 7.92
CA GLY A 27 -27.04 -4.07 8.28
C GLY A 27 -25.85 -3.14 8.54
N VAL A 28 -25.78 -2.03 7.78
CA VAL A 28 -24.75 -0.99 7.92
C VAL A 28 -24.90 -0.27 9.26
N SER A 29 -26.13 0.17 9.59
CA SER A 29 -26.41 0.86 10.85
C SER A 29 -26.27 -0.06 12.06
N ALA A 30 -26.63 -1.34 11.94
CA ALA A 30 -26.45 -2.33 13.01
C ALA A 30 -24.97 -2.57 13.33
N LEU A 31 -24.12 -2.76 12.31
CA LEU A 31 -22.68 -2.92 12.53
C LEU A 31 -22.05 -1.63 13.10
N ALA A 32 -22.45 -0.46 12.60
CA ALA A 32 -21.96 0.82 13.13
C ALA A 32 -22.35 1.02 14.60
N HIS A 33 -23.57 0.62 14.98
CA HIS A 33 -24.03 0.64 16.37
C HIS A 33 -23.20 -0.29 17.25
N ASP A 34 -22.99 -1.54 16.84
CA ASP A 34 -22.26 -2.54 17.63
C ASP A 34 -20.77 -2.23 17.74
N LEU A 35 -20.16 -1.62 16.71
CA LEU A 35 -18.78 -1.11 16.79
C LEU A 35 -18.65 0.02 17.81
N ASN A 36 -19.65 0.90 17.90
CA ASN A 36 -19.69 1.98 18.89
C ASN A 36 -19.95 1.43 20.30
N GLN A 37 -20.85 0.46 20.46
CA GLN A 37 -21.06 -0.23 21.74
C GLN A 37 -19.79 -0.95 22.18
N PHE A 38 -19.11 -1.65 21.28
CA PHE A 38 -17.83 -2.32 21.57
C PHE A 38 -16.73 -1.32 21.97
N GLU A 39 -16.68 -0.13 21.38
CA GLU A 39 -15.75 0.94 21.83
C GLU A 39 -16.02 1.36 23.29
N LEU A 40 -17.27 1.30 23.73
CA LEU A 40 -17.69 1.71 25.08
C LEU A 40 -17.60 0.58 26.12
N THR A 41 -17.93 -0.66 25.75
CA THR A 41 -18.08 -1.79 26.68
C THR A 41 -17.01 -2.86 26.51
N SER A 42 -16.31 -2.88 25.36
CA SER A 42 -15.45 -4.00 24.93
C SER A 42 -16.17 -5.36 24.85
N GLU A 43 -17.50 -5.35 24.79
CA GLU A 43 -18.34 -6.55 24.67
C GLU A 43 -18.82 -6.74 23.23
N VAL A 44 -18.81 -7.99 22.76
CA VAL A 44 -19.32 -8.36 21.42
C VAL A 44 -20.82 -8.72 21.50
N PRO A 45 -21.61 -8.50 20.43
CA PRO A 45 -23.04 -8.75 20.42
C PRO A 45 -23.45 -10.17 20.82
N GLU A 46 -24.52 -10.27 21.60
CA GLU A 46 -25.12 -11.56 21.96
C GLU A 46 -25.75 -12.19 20.70
N GLY A 47 -25.34 -13.43 20.40
CA GLY A 47 -25.82 -14.16 19.22
C GLY A 47 -24.79 -14.34 18.11
N LEU A 48 -23.76 -13.50 18.02
CA LEU A 48 -22.69 -13.66 17.01
C LEU A 48 -22.01 -15.03 17.14
N SER A 49 -21.78 -15.46 18.38
CA SER A 49 -21.18 -16.77 18.71
C SER A 49 -22.00 -17.99 18.24
N GLN A 50 -23.24 -17.82 17.79
CA GLN A 50 -24.06 -18.90 17.22
C GLN A 50 -23.81 -19.09 15.72
N LEU A 51 -23.25 -18.08 15.05
CA LEU A 51 -23.02 -18.08 13.60
C LEU A 51 -21.54 -18.18 13.22
N VAL A 52 -20.62 -18.00 14.17
CA VAL A 52 -19.17 -18.07 13.95
C VAL A 52 -18.55 -19.18 14.81
N VAL A 53 -17.47 -19.79 14.33
CA VAL A 53 -16.80 -20.94 14.98
C VAL A 53 -15.73 -20.53 15.98
N SER A 54 -15.31 -19.26 15.97
CA SER A 54 -14.28 -18.73 16.86
C SER A 54 -14.82 -18.25 18.22
N SER A 55 -13.98 -18.36 19.25
CA SER A 55 -14.33 -17.98 20.63
C SER A 55 -14.69 -16.49 20.80
N LYS A 56 -15.43 -16.13 21.84
CA LYS A 56 -15.75 -14.73 22.20
C LYS A 56 -14.50 -13.83 22.28
N LYS A 57 -13.38 -14.37 22.76
CA LYS A 57 -12.09 -13.63 22.82
C LYS A 57 -11.55 -13.32 21.41
N ALA A 58 -11.69 -14.24 20.47
CA ALA A 58 -11.30 -14.02 19.08
C ALA A 58 -12.25 -13.02 18.39
N GLN A 59 -13.55 -13.09 18.70
CA GLN A 59 -14.54 -12.12 18.23
C GLN A 59 -14.20 -10.71 18.70
N ALA A 60 -13.84 -10.51 19.98
CA ALA A 60 -13.41 -9.19 20.47
C ALA A 60 -12.21 -8.62 19.69
N ASN A 61 -11.22 -9.47 19.35
CA ASN A 61 -10.09 -9.06 18.52
C ASN A 61 -10.50 -8.65 17.09
N TRP A 62 -11.55 -9.26 16.54
CA TRP A 62 -12.11 -8.85 15.24
C TRP A 62 -12.75 -7.48 15.32
N TYR A 63 -13.54 -7.22 16.37
CA TYR A 63 -14.19 -5.92 16.58
C TYR A 63 -13.17 -4.80 16.78
N THR A 64 -12.07 -5.05 17.50
CA THR A 64 -10.97 -4.08 17.60
C THR A 64 -10.39 -3.72 16.23
N LYS A 65 -10.15 -4.72 15.37
CA LYS A 65 -9.63 -4.50 14.02
C LYS A 65 -10.65 -3.81 13.12
N LEU A 66 -11.91 -4.22 13.18
CA LEU A 66 -12.99 -3.63 12.38
C LEU A 66 -13.25 -2.18 12.78
N LEU A 67 -13.25 -1.86 14.08
CA LEU A 67 -13.37 -0.48 14.57
C LEU A 67 -12.23 0.39 14.05
N GLN A 68 -10.99 -0.12 14.10
CA GLN A 68 -9.83 0.59 13.57
C GLN A 68 -9.95 0.82 12.06
N THR A 69 -10.24 -0.22 11.27
CA THR A 69 -10.39 -0.09 9.81
C THR A 69 -11.55 0.85 9.45
N TRP A 70 -12.65 0.81 10.20
CA TRP A 70 -13.81 1.68 10.01
C TRP A 70 -13.47 3.16 10.27
N GLN A 71 -12.68 3.45 11.31
CA GLN A 71 -12.21 4.81 11.62
C GLN A 71 -11.20 5.34 10.59
N GLU A 72 -10.42 4.46 9.97
CA GLU A 72 -9.42 4.81 8.95
C GLU A 72 -10.02 4.96 7.53
N ALA A 73 -11.25 4.50 7.30
CA ALA A 73 -11.94 4.59 6.02
C ALA A 73 -12.43 6.02 5.73
N ILE A 74 -11.90 6.63 4.65
CA ILE A 74 -12.30 7.96 4.17
C ILE A 74 -12.58 7.88 2.66
N PRO A 75 -13.83 8.05 2.20
CA PRO A 75 -15.05 8.28 2.99
C PRO A 75 -15.47 7.05 3.80
N ALA A 76 -16.30 7.26 4.84
CA ALA A 76 -16.85 6.18 5.64
C ALA A 76 -17.75 5.28 4.77
N PRO A 77 -17.78 3.95 5.02
CA PRO A 77 -18.63 3.06 4.25
C PRO A 77 -20.10 3.32 4.60
N GLU A 78 -20.92 3.62 3.59
CA GLU A 78 -22.34 3.97 3.75
C GLU A 78 -23.26 2.92 3.13
N THR A 79 -22.75 2.06 2.23
CA THR A 79 -23.55 1.00 1.59
C THR A 79 -23.21 -0.39 2.14
N PRO A 80 -24.17 -1.35 2.11
CA PRO A 80 -23.93 -2.72 2.55
C PRO A 80 -22.78 -3.39 1.81
N GLU A 81 -22.58 -3.07 0.54
CA GLU A 81 -21.51 -3.60 -0.30
C GLU A 81 -20.15 -3.06 0.12
N GLN A 82 -20.07 -1.76 0.46
CA GLN A 82 -18.85 -1.13 0.98
C GLN A 82 -18.48 -1.71 2.35
N VAL A 83 -19.48 -1.92 3.21
CA VAL A 83 -19.31 -2.53 4.53
C VAL A 83 -18.90 -4.00 4.41
N SER A 84 -19.55 -4.79 3.55
CA SER A 84 -19.16 -6.17 3.25
C SER A 84 -17.71 -6.23 2.78
N ALA A 85 -17.33 -5.38 1.83
CA ALA A 85 -15.95 -5.34 1.31
C ALA A 85 -14.93 -5.01 2.41
N LEU A 86 -15.25 -4.05 3.29
CA LEU A 86 -14.40 -3.69 4.42
C LEU A 86 -14.25 -4.84 5.42
N VAL A 87 -15.34 -5.53 5.75
CA VAL A 87 -15.35 -6.68 6.66
C VAL A 87 -14.52 -7.83 6.07
N ILE A 88 -14.77 -8.20 4.81
CA ILE A 88 -14.05 -9.27 4.10
C ILE A 88 -12.55 -8.95 4.04
N GLN A 89 -12.19 -7.70 3.70
CA GLN A 89 -10.80 -7.28 3.63
C GLN A 89 -10.11 -7.29 5.00
N THR A 90 -10.80 -6.83 6.04
CA THR A 90 -10.27 -6.79 7.42
C THR A 90 -10.08 -8.19 7.99
N LEU A 91 -11.00 -9.10 7.68
CA LEU A 91 -11.00 -10.45 8.20
C LEU A 91 -10.42 -11.50 7.23
N LYS A 92 -9.81 -11.10 6.11
CA LYS A 92 -9.31 -11.98 5.03
C LYS A 92 -8.40 -13.16 5.44
N HIS A 93 -7.77 -13.09 6.60
CA HIS A 93 -6.89 -14.15 7.14
C HIS A 93 -7.53 -14.98 8.26
N HIS A 94 -8.82 -14.78 8.52
CA HIS A 94 -9.61 -15.60 9.46
C HIS A 94 -10.33 -16.72 8.71
N LYS A 95 -10.94 -17.64 9.46
CA LYS A 95 -11.63 -18.78 8.87
C LYS A 95 -12.80 -18.30 8.02
N LYS A 96 -13.01 -18.95 6.87
CA LYS A 96 -14.10 -18.62 5.94
C LYS A 96 -15.46 -18.62 6.66
N ASP A 97 -15.75 -19.65 7.46
CA ASP A 97 -16.99 -19.77 8.23
C ASP A 97 -17.22 -18.62 9.22
N ASP A 98 -16.14 -18.04 9.77
CA ASP A 98 -16.23 -16.90 10.69
C ASP A 98 -16.62 -15.60 9.94
N VAL A 99 -16.05 -15.40 8.75
CA VAL A 99 -16.35 -14.23 7.90
C VAL A 99 -17.77 -14.33 7.33
N GLU A 100 -18.18 -15.51 6.87
CA GLU A 100 -19.51 -15.75 6.36
C GLU A 100 -20.58 -15.64 7.46
N GLY A 101 -20.29 -16.21 8.64
CA GLY A 101 -21.15 -16.09 9.81
C GLY A 101 -21.32 -14.65 10.29
N PHE A 102 -20.24 -13.85 10.24
CA PHE A 102 -20.28 -12.44 10.59
C PHE A 102 -21.11 -11.60 9.59
N LEU A 103 -20.92 -11.80 8.29
CA LEU A 103 -21.71 -11.10 7.27
C LEU A 103 -23.19 -11.47 7.36
N LYS A 104 -23.48 -12.75 7.60
CA LYS A 104 -24.85 -13.25 7.82
C LYS A 104 -25.49 -12.64 9.07
N PHE A 105 -24.75 -12.48 10.16
CA PHE A 105 -25.25 -11.87 11.40
C PHE A 105 -25.78 -10.45 11.16
N TYR A 106 -25.10 -9.67 10.30
CA TYR A 106 -25.50 -8.31 9.94
C TYR A 106 -26.38 -8.20 8.68
N GLY A 107 -26.77 -9.32 8.07
CA GLY A 107 -27.51 -9.30 6.80
C GLY A 107 -26.75 -8.65 5.65
N LEU A 108 -25.42 -8.65 5.71
CA LEU A 108 -24.53 -8.05 4.72
C LEU A 108 -24.32 -9.01 3.54
N PRO A 109 -24.30 -8.51 2.29
CA PRO A 109 -24.19 -9.37 1.12
C PRO A 109 -22.83 -10.11 1.12
N LEU A 110 -22.90 -11.44 1.00
CA LEU A 110 -21.76 -12.28 0.62
C LEU A 110 -21.45 -11.98 -0.85
N GLN A 111 -20.35 -11.29 -1.12
CA GLN A 111 -19.96 -11.02 -2.51
C GLN A 111 -19.47 -12.31 -3.17
N ASP A 112 -20.41 -13.05 -3.79
CA ASP A 112 -20.10 -13.92 -4.92
C ASP A 112 -20.06 -13.02 -6.17
N ASN A 113 -18.93 -13.07 -6.89
CA ASN A 113 -18.49 -12.16 -7.97
C ASN A 113 -19.56 -11.81 -9.05
N PRO A 114 -19.37 -10.74 -9.87
CA PRO A 114 -20.01 -9.42 -9.77
C PRO A 114 -20.95 -9.14 -10.96
N GLN A 115 -22.22 -8.75 -10.74
CA GLN A 115 -23.00 -7.92 -11.68
C GLN A 115 -24.26 -7.38 -10.98
N VAL A 116 -24.27 -6.09 -10.62
CA VAL A 116 -25.47 -5.23 -10.73
C VAL A 116 -25.02 -3.80 -11.05
N GLU A 117 -25.70 -3.26 -12.05
CA GLU A 117 -25.51 -2.00 -12.76
C GLU A 117 -25.57 -0.75 -11.88
N SER A 118 -24.66 0.19 -12.16
CA SER A 118 -24.79 1.62 -11.86
C SER A 118 -24.59 2.38 -13.18
N PRO A 119 -25.31 3.49 -13.40
CA PRO A 119 -25.40 4.12 -14.72
C PRO A 119 -24.06 4.73 -15.12
N ASP A 120 -23.53 4.21 -16.23
CA ASP A 120 -22.34 4.62 -16.98
C ASP A 120 -21.17 5.24 -16.19
N PRO A 121 -20.37 4.43 -15.48
CA PRO A 121 -18.97 4.72 -15.28
C PRO A 121 -18.18 4.13 -16.44
N VAL A 122 -17.40 5.00 -17.08
CA VAL A 122 -16.32 4.68 -18.04
C VAL A 122 -15.68 3.34 -17.68
N VAL A 123 -15.79 2.38 -18.59
CA VAL A 123 -15.21 1.03 -18.50
C VAL A 123 -13.76 1.12 -18.03
N ILE A 124 -13.49 0.66 -16.81
CA ILE A 124 -12.15 0.28 -16.37
C ILE A 124 -12.21 -1.22 -16.11
N ASN A 125 -11.73 -1.99 -17.10
CA ASN A 125 -11.56 -3.44 -17.01
C ASN A 125 -10.75 -3.83 -15.77
N PRO A 126 -11.01 -4.99 -15.13
CA PRO A 126 -10.13 -5.52 -14.11
C PRO A 126 -8.79 -5.89 -14.77
N THR A 127 -7.72 -5.24 -14.34
CA THR A 127 -6.35 -5.75 -14.43
C THR A 127 -5.87 -6.14 -15.84
N SER A 128 -5.98 -5.22 -16.80
CA SER A 128 -4.96 -5.21 -17.85
C SER A 128 -3.69 -4.66 -17.20
N VAL A 129 -2.72 -5.53 -16.91
CA VAL A 129 -1.34 -5.10 -16.69
C VAL A 129 -1.02 -4.03 -17.74
N PRO A 130 -0.57 -2.82 -17.34
CA PRO A 130 -0.37 -1.72 -18.29
C PRO A 130 0.47 -2.15 -19.50
N GLU A 131 0.15 -1.60 -20.67
CA GLU A 131 0.88 -1.94 -21.88
C GLU A 131 2.39 -1.71 -21.71
N GLY A 132 3.20 -2.71 -22.09
CA GLY A 132 4.66 -2.65 -22.01
C GLY A 132 5.27 -3.11 -20.68
N VAL A 133 4.47 -3.49 -19.68
CA VAL A 133 5.01 -4.12 -18.45
C VAL A 133 5.59 -5.49 -18.80
N LYS A 134 6.84 -5.71 -18.42
CA LYS A 134 7.56 -6.97 -18.62
C LYS A 134 7.26 -7.99 -17.53
N PHE A 135 7.13 -7.52 -16.28
CA PHE A 135 6.81 -8.35 -15.12
C PHE A 135 6.39 -7.48 -13.94
N GLU A 136 5.76 -8.12 -12.96
CA GLU A 136 5.36 -7.54 -11.69
C GLU A 136 6.31 -7.98 -10.56
N LEU A 137 6.54 -7.12 -9.58
CA LEU A 137 7.22 -7.45 -8.32
C LEU A 137 6.30 -7.18 -7.14
N HIS A 138 6.28 -8.12 -6.19
CA HIS A 138 5.68 -7.93 -4.87
C HIS A 138 6.79 -7.77 -3.84
N THR A 139 6.88 -6.59 -3.22
CA THR A 139 7.98 -6.29 -2.30
C THR A 139 7.63 -6.68 -0.87
N LEU A 140 8.69 -6.93 -0.09
CA LEU A 140 8.63 -6.85 1.37
C LEU A 140 8.39 -5.39 1.81
N PRO A 141 8.02 -5.15 3.08
CA PRO A 141 7.85 -3.82 3.62
C PRO A 141 9.08 -2.94 3.40
N VAL A 142 8.87 -1.72 2.91
CA VAL A 142 9.96 -0.79 2.57
C VAL A 142 10.51 -0.11 3.84
N ASP A 143 11.82 -0.16 4.01
CA ASP A 143 12.54 0.65 5.00
C ASP A 143 12.68 2.11 4.50
N ALA A 144 12.36 3.09 5.35
CA ALA A 144 12.53 4.51 5.03
C ALA A 144 13.97 4.87 4.58
N LYS A 145 14.99 4.18 5.12
CA LYS A 145 16.40 4.37 4.72
C LYS A 145 16.69 3.89 3.30
N ALA A 146 15.82 3.07 2.72
CA ALA A 146 15.94 2.55 1.37
C ALA A 146 15.51 3.56 0.29
N ILE A 147 15.04 4.74 0.69
CA ILE A 147 14.55 5.82 -0.19
C ILE A 147 15.62 6.93 -0.23
N PRO A 148 16.51 6.96 -1.23
CA PRO A 148 17.56 7.96 -1.32
C PRO A 148 17.03 9.38 -1.60
N ASP A 149 16.02 9.50 -2.47
CA ASP A 149 15.50 10.75 -3.03
C ASP A 149 13.98 10.65 -3.30
N GLY A 150 13.41 11.56 -4.09
CA GLY A 150 11.98 11.62 -4.36
C GLY A 150 11.47 10.71 -5.48
N ASP A 151 12.33 10.07 -6.27
CA ASP A 151 11.91 9.26 -7.44
C ASP A 151 12.61 7.90 -7.59
N THR A 152 13.44 7.54 -6.62
CA THR A 152 14.16 6.27 -6.57
C THR A 152 13.92 5.59 -5.23
N ILE A 153 13.73 4.27 -5.27
CA ILE A 153 13.52 3.41 -4.09
C ILE A 153 14.33 2.13 -4.23
N THR A 154 14.93 1.68 -3.13
CA THR A 154 15.47 0.32 -3.02
C THR A 154 14.43 -0.58 -2.36
N VAL A 155 14.08 -1.68 -3.01
CA VAL A 155 13.10 -2.65 -2.50
C VAL A 155 13.73 -4.03 -2.40
N TYR A 156 13.10 -4.89 -1.62
CA TYR A 156 13.51 -6.27 -1.46
C TYR A 156 12.33 -7.19 -1.79
N VAL A 157 12.60 -8.23 -2.56
CA VAL A 157 11.63 -9.29 -2.89
C VAL A 157 12.12 -10.57 -2.24
N SER A 158 11.22 -11.33 -1.63
CA SER A 158 11.58 -12.60 -0.98
C SER A 158 12.29 -13.52 -1.97
N ALA A 159 13.40 -14.13 -1.56
CA ALA A 159 14.09 -15.13 -2.38
C ALA A 159 13.25 -16.42 -2.56
N SER A 160 12.21 -16.59 -1.74
CA SER A 160 11.22 -17.67 -1.89
C SER A 160 10.07 -17.31 -2.83
N ASP A 161 10.02 -16.08 -3.34
CA ASP A 161 9.04 -15.70 -4.36
C ASP A 161 9.20 -16.61 -5.60
N PRO A 162 8.11 -17.14 -6.19
CA PRO A 162 8.19 -18.06 -7.33
C PRO A 162 8.99 -17.53 -8.52
N ARG A 163 9.00 -16.21 -8.74
CA ARG A 163 9.79 -15.57 -9.80
C ARG A 163 11.27 -15.53 -9.45
N GLU A 164 11.60 -15.34 -8.17
CA GLU A 164 12.99 -15.21 -7.73
C GLU A 164 13.67 -16.55 -7.47
N ALA A 165 12.96 -17.49 -6.84
CA ALA A 165 13.49 -18.75 -6.32
C ALA A 165 14.36 -19.54 -7.32
N PRO A 166 13.98 -19.67 -8.61
CA PRO A 166 14.81 -20.38 -9.59
C PRO A 166 16.15 -19.70 -9.90
N SER A 167 16.24 -18.39 -9.68
CA SER A 167 17.42 -17.57 -10.02
C SER A 167 18.38 -17.36 -8.85
N VAL A 168 18.04 -17.82 -7.64
CA VAL A 168 18.86 -17.59 -6.44
C VAL A 168 20.13 -18.45 -6.47
N PRO A 169 21.34 -17.87 -6.50
CA PRO A 169 22.58 -18.63 -6.57
C PRO A 169 22.77 -19.56 -5.36
N LYS A 170 23.26 -20.78 -5.61
CA LYS A 170 23.48 -21.77 -4.54
C LYS A 170 24.42 -21.25 -3.44
N ALA A 171 25.45 -20.50 -3.82
CA ALA A 171 26.39 -19.88 -2.88
C ALA A 171 25.68 -18.92 -1.91
N VAL A 172 24.70 -18.15 -2.37
CA VAL A 172 23.91 -17.22 -1.54
C VAL A 172 23.03 -18.01 -0.56
N GLN A 173 22.38 -19.08 -1.02
CA GLN A 173 21.57 -19.95 -0.14
C GLN A 173 22.43 -20.55 0.97
N VAL A 174 23.61 -21.10 0.61
CA VAL A 174 24.55 -21.69 1.57
C VAL A 174 25.05 -20.65 2.55
N ALA A 175 25.45 -19.46 2.08
CA ALA A 175 25.90 -18.37 2.93
C ALA A 175 24.80 -17.93 3.92
N ALA A 176 23.54 -17.83 3.48
CA ALA A 176 22.41 -17.49 4.34
C ALA A 176 22.19 -18.55 5.44
N SER A 177 22.20 -19.84 5.08
CA SER A 177 22.10 -20.93 6.07
C SER A 177 23.27 -20.95 7.05
N GLN A 178 24.50 -20.72 6.58
CA GLN A 178 25.68 -20.64 7.45
C GLN A 178 25.64 -19.43 8.38
N ARG A 179 25.14 -18.28 7.89
CA ARG A 179 24.97 -17.07 8.69
C ARG A 179 23.98 -17.32 9.84
N ALA A 180 22.86 -17.99 9.57
CA ALA A 180 21.89 -18.34 10.60
C ALA A 180 22.53 -19.22 11.69
N LYS A 181 23.33 -20.23 11.30
CA LYS A 181 24.09 -21.08 12.25
C LYS A 181 25.14 -20.29 13.05
N ALA A 182 25.85 -19.36 12.42
CA ALA A 182 26.81 -18.48 13.07
C ALA A 182 26.12 -17.57 14.13
N ARG A 183 24.96 -16.99 13.79
CA ARG A 183 24.16 -16.20 14.76
C ARG A 183 23.67 -17.05 15.92
N ALA A 184 23.18 -18.27 15.67
CA ALA A 184 22.72 -19.18 16.71
C ALA A 184 23.84 -19.61 17.67
N SER A 185 25.08 -19.70 17.17
CA SER A 185 26.29 -19.97 17.98
C SER A 185 26.96 -18.71 18.54
N LYS A 186 26.33 -17.53 18.39
CA LYS A 186 26.87 -16.21 18.81
C LYS A 186 28.21 -15.83 18.18
N ASP A 187 28.57 -16.44 17.05
CA ASP A 187 29.71 -16.07 16.22
C ASP A 187 29.33 -14.91 15.28
N TYR A 188 29.22 -13.71 15.87
CA TYR A 188 28.85 -12.51 15.14
C TYR A 188 29.85 -12.10 14.05
N PRO A 189 31.19 -12.17 14.25
CA PRO A 189 32.15 -11.84 13.20
C PRO A 189 31.96 -12.68 11.93
N LYS A 190 31.75 -13.99 12.08
CA LYS A 190 31.47 -14.88 10.94
C LYS A 190 30.11 -14.58 10.31
N ALA A 191 29.08 -14.32 11.13
CA ALA A 191 27.76 -13.97 10.63
C ALA A 191 27.78 -12.68 9.79
N ASP A 192 28.55 -11.67 10.22
CA ASP A 192 28.68 -10.38 9.53
C ASP A 192 29.50 -10.52 8.24
N ALA A 193 30.57 -11.31 8.26
CA ALA A 193 31.34 -11.63 7.05
C ALA A 193 30.47 -12.33 5.99
N LEU A 194 29.67 -13.32 6.39
CA LEU A 194 28.71 -13.99 5.50
C LEU A 194 27.62 -13.04 5.01
N HIS A 195 27.12 -12.15 5.88
CA HIS A 195 26.14 -11.14 5.46
C HIS A 195 26.71 -10.19 4.41
N LYS A 196 27.98 -9.79 4.54
CA LYS A 196 28.67 -8.97 3.55
C LYS A 196 28.71 -9.66 2.18
N THR A 197 29.08 -10.94 2.14
CA THR A 197 29.07 -11.72 0.89
C THR A 197 27.67 -11.81 0.26
N ILE A 198 26.62 -11.97 1.08
CA ILE A 198 25.23 -11.97 0.61
C ILE A 198 24.87 -10.60 -0.01
N ILE A 199 25.28 -9.50 0.63
CA ILE A 199 25.06 -8.13 0.15
C ILE A 199 25.79 -7.86 -1.16
N GLU A 200 27.04 -8.28 -1.29
CA GLU A 200 27.85 -8.16 -2.51
C GLU A 200 27.23 -8.93 -3.67
N ALA A 201 26.54 -10.05 -3.39
CA ALA A 201 25.79 -10.81 -4.39
C ALA A 201 24.42 -10.19 -4.76
N GLY A 202 24.05 -9.03 -4.20
CA GLY A 202 22.77 -8.36 -4.48
C GLY A 202 21.59 -8.89 -3.66
N TYR A 203 21.85 -9.61 -2.57
CA TYR A 203 20.84 -10.13 -1.66
C TYR A 203 20.98 -9.50 -0.28
N ARG A 204 20.03 -9.75 0.62
CA ARG A 204 20.14 -9.36 2.02
C ARG A 204 19.33 -10.31 2.89
N VAL A 205 19.78 -10.53 4.12
CA VAL A 205 18.95 -11.20 5.13
C VAL A 205 18.27 -10.13 5.97
N LEU A 206 16.94 -10.09 5.90
CA LEU A 206 16.07 -9.15 6.62
C LEU A 206 15.36 -9.89 7.76
N THR A 207 15.05 -9.18 8.84
CA THR A 207 14.22 -9.74 9.92
C THR A 207 12.76 -9.50 9.58
N GLY A 208 11.98 -10.58 9.47
CA GLY A 208 10.56 -10.56 9.21
C GLY A 208 9.74 -10.19 10.45
N SER A 209 8.42 -10.08 10.29
CA SER A 209 7.50 -9.69 11.36
C SER A 209 7.40 -10.68 12.53
N ASN A 210 7.85 -11.92 12.33
CA ASN A 210 7.85 -12.99 13.34
C ASN A 210 9.27 -13.28 13.88
N ASP A 211 10.19 -12.32 13.77
CA ASP A 211 11.63 -12.49 14.07
C ASP A 211 12.35 -13.55 13.23
N GLU A 212 11.74 -13.97 12.11
CA GLU A 212 12.33 -14.92 11.17
C GLU A 212 13.26 -14.21 10.17
N ASP A 213 14.43 -14.80 9.91
CA ASP A 213 15.36 -14.30 8.90
C ASP A 213 14.83 -14.63 7.49
N ILE A 214 14.56 -13.59 6.69
CA ILE A 214 14.12 -13.67 5.29
C ILE A 214 15.30 -13.33 4.38
N LEU A 215 15.73 -14.30 3.56
CA LEU A 215 16.63 -14.01 2.44
C LEU A 215 15.83 -13.29 1.35
N ALA A 216 16.30 -12.13 0.90
CA ALA A 216 15.61 -11.31 -0.08
C ALA A 216 16.58 -10.76 -1.13
N LYS A 217 16.11 -10.64 -2.37
CA LYS A 217 16.85 -10.04 -3.47
C LYS A 217 16.62 -8.53 -3.51
N LYS A 218 17.70 -7.77 -3.71
CA LYS A 218 17.67 -6.31 -3.74
C LYS A 218 17.37 -5.82 -5.15
N TYR A 219 16.46 -4.87 -5.26
CA TYR A 219 16.18 -4.12 -6.49
C TYR A 219 16.28 -2.62 -6.24
N ARG A 220 16.82 -1.90 -7.21
CA ARG A 220 16.71 -0.44 -7.27
C ARG A 220 15.67 -0.10 -8.32
N VAL A 221 14.69 0.72 -7.94
CA VAL A 221 13.56 1.06 -8.79
C VAL A 221 13.48 2.58 -8.92
N ARG A 222 13.39 3.07 -10.15
CA ARG A 222 13.07 4.44 -10.48
C ARG A 222 11.60 4.51 -10.85
N LEU A 223 10.88 5.48 -10.28
CA LEU A 223 9.48 5.72 -10.60
C LEU A 223 9.37 6.16 -12.07
N SER A 224 8.61 5.41 -12.87
CA SER A 224 8.41 5.70 -14.29
C SER A 224 7.68 7.03 -14.48
N GLY A 225 8.03 7.74 -15.54
CA GLY A 225 7.34 8.95 -16.00
C GLY A 225 7.50 10.21 -15.16
N ILE A 226 8.18 10.17 -14.01
CA ILE A 226 8.41 11.34 -13.17
C ILE A 226 9.91 11.60 -12.92
N ASP A 227 10.24 12.85 -12.60
CA ASP A 227 11.57 13.28 -12.16
C ASP A 227 11.40 14.25 -10.99
N CYS A 228 11.88 13.87 -9.81
CA CYS A 228 11.78 14.69 -8.61
C CYS A 228 12.99 15.64 -8.49
N PRO A 229 12.85 16.78 -7.79
CA PRO A 229 14.00 17.61 -7.46
C PRO A 229 15.07 16.79 -6.73
N GLU A 230 16.32 16.96 -7.15
CA GLU A 230 17.47 16.29 -6.54
C GLU A 230 17.59 16.67 -5.06
N SER A 231 18.18 15.83 -4.21
CA SER A 231 18.23 16.09 -2.76
C SER A 231 18.87 17.43 -2.37
N LYS A 232 19.69 18.02 -3.25
CA LYS A 232 20.34 19.33 -3.06
C LYS A 232 19.63 20.49 -3.79
N MET A 233 18.53 20.20 -4.48
CA MET A 233 17.68 21.22 -5.09
C MET A 233 16.63 21.70 -4.10
N PRO A 234 16.11 22.92 -4.27
CA PRO A 234 14.89 23.34 -3.60
C PRO A 234 13.79 22.29 -3.78
N TYR A 235 13.08 21.98 -2.69
CA TYR A 235 12.00 21.00 -2.65
C TYR A 235 12.42 19.51 -2.78
N GLY A 236 13.73 19.21 -2.87
CA GLY A 236 14.21 17.83 -3.00
C GLY A 236 14.04 16.99 -1.74
N GLN A 237 14.18 17.60 -0.56
CA GLN A 237 14.02 16.91 0.71
C GLN A 237 12.53 16.64 1.00
N GLU A 238 11.66 17.59 0.65
CA GLU A 238 10.21 17.51 0.78
C GLU A 238 9.65 16.42 -0.15
N ALA A 239 10.12 16.37 -1.41
CA ALA A 239 9.74 15.30 -2.33
C ALA A 239 10.13 13.92 -1.80
N LYS A 240 11.35 13.78 -1.26
CA LYS A 240 11.79 12.55 -0.58
C LYS A 240 10.89 12.19 0.59
N GLN A 241 10.58 13.15 1.46
CA GLN A 241 9.75 12.92 2.65
C GLN A 241 8.33 12.47 2.28
N GLU A 242 7.74 13.04 1.22
CA GLU A 242 6.44 12.59 0.73
C GLU A 242 6.50 11.16 0.20
N LEU A 243 7.54 10.80 -0.57
CA LEU A 243 7.71 9.41 -1.02
C LEU A 243 7.87 8.45 0.17
N VAL A 244 8.71 8.79 1.15
CA VAL A 244 8.88 8.03 2.40
C VAL A 244 7.53 7.82 3.09
N LYS A 245 6.76 8.88 3.30
CA LYS A 245 5.44 8.81 3.93
C LYS A 245 4.47 7.89 3.19
N LEU A 246 4.53 7.87 1.86
CA LEU A 246 3.66 7.03 1.05
C LEU A 246 3.97 5.54 1.22
N VAL A 247 5.24 5.15 1.22
CA VAL A 247 5.64 3.75 1.03
C VAL A 247 6.30 3.08 2.23
N GLN A 248 6.81 3.85 3.21
CA GLN A 248 7.51 3.26 4.36
C GLN A 248 6.62 2.28 5.13
N GLY A 249 7.20 1.15 5.54
CA GLY A 249 6.53 0.08 6.28
C GLY A 249 5.49 -0.70 5.48
N LYS A 250 5.33 -0.43 4.18
CA LYS A 250 4.30 -1.06 3.34
C LYS A 250 4.93 -1.92 2.25
N CYS A 251 4.21 -2.96 1.84
CA CYS A 251 4.53 -3.73 0.65
C CYS A 251 4.09 -2.97 -0.60
N LEU A 252 4.83 -3.13 -1.68
CA LEU A 252 4.56 -2.50 -2.96
C LEU A 252 4.27 -3.55 -4.03
N ILE A 253 3.40 -3.17 -4.96
CA ILE A 253 3.28 -3.82 -6.27
C ILE A 253 4.00 -2.92 -7.27
N ILE A 254 4.93 -3.48 -8.02
CA ILE A 254 5.72 -2.72 -9.00
C ILE A 254 5.55 -3.36 -10.37
N HIS A 255 4.93 -2.62 -11.28
CA HIS A 255 4.85 -2.98 -12.69
C HIS A 255 6.11 -2.49 -13.40
N VAL A 256 6.99 -3.40 -13.80
CA VAL A 256 8.32 -3.07 -14.34
C VAL A 256 8.27 -3.06 -15.86
N TYR A 257 8.67 -1.94 -16.47
CA TYR A 257 8.71 -1.76 -17.92
C TYR A 257 10.07 -2.08 -18.52
N THR A 258 11.14 -1.63 -17.86
CA THR A 258 12.50 -1.80 -18.37
C THR A 258 13.54 -1.68 -17.25
N GLU A 259 14.79 -1.90 -17.61
CA GLU A 259 15.96 -1.58 -16.79
C GLU A 259 16.72 -0.44 -17.49
N ASP A 260 17.14 0.57 -16.73
CA ASP A 260 17.93 1.68 -17.25
C ASP A 260 19.43 1.34 -17.28
N ARG A 261 20.23 2.20 -17.93
CA ARG A 261 21.69 2.02 -18.03
C ARG A 261 22.45 2.00 -16.70
N TYR A 262 21.79 2.33 -15.58
CA TYR A 262 22.37 2.33 -14.24
C TYR A 262 21.96 1.09 -13.44
N GLY A 263 21.30 0.12 -14.08
CA GLY A 263 20.82 -1.10 -13.44
C GLY A 263 19.62 -0.87 -12.53
N ARG A 264 18.86 0.22 -12.74
CA ARG A 264 17.60 0.46 -12.02
C ARG A 264 16.45 -0.04 -12.86
N LEU A 265 15.53 -0.75 -12.23
CA LEU A 265 14.23 -1.03 -12.84
C LEU A 265 13.45 0.28 -12.96
N VAL A 266 12.77 0.48 -14.08
CA VAL A 266 11.86 1.62 -14.29
C VAL A 266 10.45 1.07 -14.27
N GLY A 267 9.64 1.53 -13.31
CA GLY A 267 8.36 0.92 -13.04
C GLY A 267 7.31 1.85 -12.43
N ASP A 268 6.06 1.46 -12.60
CA ASP A 268 4.92 2.04 -11.90
C ASP A 268 4.76 1.39 -10.53
N ILE A 269 4.61 2.22 -9.49
CA ILE A 269 4.57 1.73 -8.11
C ILE A 269 3.17 1.93 -7.56
N HIS A 270 2.60 0.85 -7.06
CA HIS A 270 1.32 0.82 -6.37
C HIS A 270 1.52 0.46 -4.90
N CYS A 271 0.92 1.25 -4.02
CA CYS A 271 0.98 1.04 -2.58
C CYS A 271 -0.44 1.15 -2.00
N ASN A 272 -0.96 0.05 -1.42
CA ASN A 272 -2.33 -0.03 -0.90
C ASN A 272 -3.38 0.51 -1.90
N GLY A 273 -3.29 0.09 -3.17
CA GLY A 273 -4.19 0.52 -4.25
C GLY A 273 -3.94 1.93 -4.79
N LYS A 274 -3.01 2.71 -4.23
CA LYS A 274 -2.67 4.05 -4.72
C LYS A 274 -1.50 4.01 -5.70
N PHE A 275 -1.65 4.68 -6.84
CA PHE A 275 -0.55 4.89 -7.76
C PHE A 275 0.37 6.00 -7.20
N VAL A 276 1.62 5.64 -6.85
CA VAL A 276 2.52 6.54 -6.12
C VAL A 276 2.86 7.78 -6.94
N GLN A 277 3.13 7.62 -8.23
CA GLN A 277 3.43 8.73 -9.15
C GLN A 277 2.31 9.77 -9.22
N GLU A 278 1.04 9.32 -9.22
CA GLU A 278 -0.12 10.21 -9.18
C GLU A 278 -0.07 11.12 -7.95
N VAL A 279 0.16 10.53 -6.78
CA VAL A 279 0.19 11.29 -5.53
C VAL A 279 1.37 12.27 -5.54
N MET A 280 2.55 11.83 -5.99
CA MET A 280 3.73 12.67 -6.09
C MET A 280 3.52 13.89 -7.01
N LEU A 281 2.88 13.71 -8.16
CA LEU A 281 2.56 14.81 -9.08
C LEU A 281 1.49 15.73 -8.52
N LYS A 282 0.39 15.18 -7.97
CA LYS A 282 -0.70 15.98 -7.37
C LYS A 282 -0.24 16.79 -6.16
N LYS A 283 0.76 16.32 -5.43
CA LYS A 283 1.40 17.02 -4.30
C LYS A 283 2.48 18.02 -4.74
N GLY A 284 2.71 18.18 -6.05
CA GLY A 284 3.76 19.07 -6.56
C GLY A 284 5.16 18.66 -6.10
N CYS A 285 5.42 17.36 -5.95
CA CYS A 285 6.71 16.82 -5.54
C CYS A 285 7.59 16.37 -6.72
N ALA A 286 7.01 16.30 -7.92
CA ALA A 286 7.68 15.80 -9.11
C ALA A 286 7.30 16.60 -10.35
N TRP A 287 8.15 16.53 -11.37
CA TRP A 287 7.85 16.93 -12.74
C TRP A 287 7.42 15.71 -13.55
N HIS A 288 6.49 15.86 -14.50
CA HIS A 288 6.29 14.86 -15.55
C HIS A 288 7.50 14.86 -16.47
N TYR A 289 8.11 13.69 -16.65
CA TYR A 289 9.29 13.57 -17.49
C TYR A 289 8.90 13.27 -18.95
N ALA A 290 8.36 14.30 -19.61
CA ALA A 290 7.78 14.21 -20.95
C ALA A 290 8.71 13.65 -22.04
N ALA A 291 10.03 13.59 -21.82
CA ALA A 291 10.98 12.98 -22.74
C ALA A 291 10.84 11.45 -22.79
N TYR A 292 10.42 10.81 -21.70
CA TYR A 292 10.36 9.35 -21.54
C TYR A 292 8.94 8.82 -21.35
N ASP A 293 7.98 9.70 -21.08
CA ASP A 293 6.60 9.32 -20.81
C ASP A 293 5.65 10.30 -21.50
N LYS A 294 4.61 9.77 -22.15
CA LYS A 294 3.64 10.54 -22.93
C LYS A 294 2.21 10.42 -22.40
N ARG A 295 2.04 9.83 -21.22
CA ARG A 295 0.74 9.55 -20.64
C ARG A 295 0.01 10.86 -20.30
N PRO A 296 -1.20 11.10 -20.83
CA PRO A 296 -1.92 12.36 -20.62
C PRO A 296 -2.31 12.59 -19.16
N GLU A 297 -2.48 11.53 -18.37
CA GLU A 297 -2.83 11.59 -16.96
C GLU A 297 -1.73 12.24 -16.10
N LEU A 298 -0.44 11.94 -16.36
CA LEU A 298 0.67 12.56 -15.63
C LEU A 298 0.74 14.07 -15.92
N ILE A 299 0.54 14.47 -17.18
CA ILE A 299 0.46 15.88 -17.60
C ILE A 299 -0.69 16.58 -16.86
N LYS A 300 -1.86 15.95 -16.82
CA LYS A 300 -3.05 16.49 -16.13
C LYS A 300 -2.78 16.72 -14.64
N TRP A 301 -2.14 15.78 -13.95
CA TRP A 301 -1.85 15.91 -12.52
C TRP A 301 -0.81 16.99 -12.23
N GLU A 302 0.25 17.08 -13.04
CA GLU A 302 1.25 18.14 -12.92
C GLU A 302 0.59 19.52 -13.12
N ASN A 303 -0.17 19.70 -14.20
CA ASN A 303 -0.83 20.96 -14.53
C ASN A 303 -1.82 21.38 -13.43
N ALA A 304 -2.54 20.43 -12.85
CA ALA A 304 -3.45 20.70 -11.73
C ALA A 304 -2.69 21.16 -10.46
N ALA A 305 -1.54 20.55 -10.15
CA ALA A 305 -0.70 20.98 -9.03
C ALA A 305 -0.07 22.37 -9.28
N ARG A 306 0.34 22.64 -10.52
CA ARG A 306 0.89 23.93 -10.94
C ARG A 306 -0.13 25.06 -10.86
N ALA A 307 -1.34 24.84 -11.37
CA ALA A 307 -2.43 25.82 -11.31
C ALA A 307 -2.82 26.18 -9.87
N LYS A 308 -2.68 25.23 -8.94
CA LYS A 308 -2.95 25.42 -7.51
C LYS A 308 -1.73 25.88 -6.71
N GLN A 309 -0.58 26.09 -7.34
CA GLN A 309 0.68 26.47 -6.69
C GLN A 309 1.05 25.53 -5.53
N VAL A 310 0.80 24.24 -5.67
CA VAL A 310 1.07 23.24 -4.63
C VAL A 310 2.51 22.76 -4.70
N GLY A 311 3.16 22.61 -3.54
CA GLY A 311 4.51 22.04 -3.43
C GLY A 311 5.56 22.88 -4.15
N LEU A 312 6.36 22.27 -5.02
CA LEU A 312 7.42 22.98 -5.76
C LEU A 312 6.86 24.14 -6.61
N TRP A 313 5.58 24.09 -6.99
CA TRP A 313 4.90 25.12 -7.77
C TRP A 313 4.54 26.39 -6.98
N ALA A 314 4.72 26.39 -5.66
CA ALA A 314 4.63 27.60 -4.85
C ALA A 314 5.80 28.58 -5.14
N SER A 315 6.91 28.05 -5.66
CA SER A 315 8.01 28.87 -6.15
C SER A 315 7.62 29.53 -7.49
N PRO A 316 7.98 30.81 -7.73
CA PRO A 316 7.66 31.49 -9.00
C PRO A 316 8.41 30.93 -10.22
N ASN A 317 9.57 30.30 -10.01
CA ASN A 317 10.36 29.71 -11.11
C ASN A 317 11.09 28.45 -10.64
N PRO A 318 10.36 27.34 -10.41
CA PRO A 318 10.98 26.10 -10.00
C PRO A 318 11.82 25.52 -11.14
N GLN A 319 13.05 25.12 -10.83
CA GLN A 319 13.96 24.56 -11.81
C GLN A 319 13.69 23.07 -12.03
N LYS A 320 13.74 22.63 -13.29
CA LYS A 320 13.63 21.21 -13.64
C LYS A 320 14.88 20.43 -13.21
N PRO A 321 14.76 19.19 -12.71
CA PRO A 321 15.92 18.45 -12.23
C PRO A 321 16.90 18.09 -13.35
N TRP A 322 16.41 17.74 -14.55
CA TRP A 322 17.28 17.48 -15.71
C TRP A 322 18.06 18.72 -16.18
N GLU A 323 17.50 19.92 -16.05
CA GLU A 323 18.19 21.19 -16.35
C GLU A 323 19.25 21.50 -15.30
N TRP A 324 18.93 21.32 -14.01
CA TRP A 324 19.91 21.45 -12.92
C TRP A 324 21.09 20.50 -13.09
N ARG A 325 20.83 19.23 -13.44
CA ARG A 325 21.86 18.24 -13.75
C ARG A 325 22.72 18.66 -14.95
N LYS A 326 22.11 19.27 -15.99
CA LYS A 326 22.85 19.78 -17.14
C LYS A 326 23.77 20.94 -16.76
N ASN A 327 23.25 21.95 -16.06
CA ASN A 327 24.02 23.13 -15.66
C ASN A 327 25.23 22.78 -14.79
N LYS A 328 25.10 21.78 -13.90
CA LYS A 328 26.22 21.29 -13.09
C LYS A 328 27.31 20.57 -13.87
N ARG A 329 26.97 19.89 -14.96
CA ARG A 329 27.98 19.26 -15.83
C ARG A 329 28.73 20.30 -16.65
N ASP A 330 28.03 21.33 -17.10
CA ASP A 330 28.61 22.38 -17.94
C ASP A 330 29.45 23.38 -17.11
N GLY A 331 29.08 23.66 -15.85
CA GLY A 331 29.87 24.51 -14.95
C GLY A 331 31.11 23.83 -14.33
N ASN A 332 31.32 22.53 -14.60
CA ASN A 332 32.51 21.77 -14.20
C ASN A 332 33.48 21.53 -15.37
N ARG A 333 33.23 22.15 -16.54
CA ARG A 333 34.09 22.16 -17.72
C ARG A 333 34.82 23.48 -17.84
#